data_AF-A0A0L0QSM3-F1
#
_entry.id   AF-A0A0L0QSM3-F1
#
_cell.length_a   1.000
_cell.length_b   1.000
_cell.length_c   1.000
_cell.angle_alpha   90.00
_cell.angle_beta   90.00
_cell.angle_gamma   90.00
#
_symmetry.space_group_name_H-M   'P 1'
#
loop_
_entity.id
_entity.type
_entity.pdbx_description
1 polymer ?
#
loop_
_entity_poly.entity_id
_entity_poly.type
_entity_poly.pdbx_seq_one_letter_code
_entity_poly.pdbx_strand_id
1 'polypeptide(L)'
;MKKKKINMLLFLLSLALNVYLVGKSIVMKNLFEPTDEEEIILSEMVQKTIESDSYKRLAEKEEVIAIKTDVNKFKGGVFPYNLEVNVSTKKQTYHFSCHDKKCSTMDISGWSYSIYQDEEPRLP
;
A
#
# COMPACT_ATOMS: atom_id res chain seq x y z
N MET A 1 6.29 48.97 20.91
CA MET A 1 7.27 47.88 20.69
C MET A 1 6.77 46.48 21.10
N LYS A 2 6.05 46.30 22.22
CA LYS A 2 5.57 44.96 22.67
C LYS A 2 4.64 44.25 21.67
N LYS A 3 3.66 44.95 21.06
CA LYS A 3 2.77 44.37 20.04
C LYS A 3 3.51 43.85 18.79
N LYS A 4 4.51 44.58 18.29
CA LYS A 4 5.34 44.11 17.15
C LYS A 4 6.13 42.85 17.50
N LYS A 5 6.65 42.73 18.74
CA LYS A 5 7.34 41.52 19.22
C LYS A 5 6.39 40.31 19.33
N ILE A 6 5.16 40.53 19.84
CA ILE A 6 4.13 39.49 19.93
C ILE A 6 3.72 39.02 18.52
N ASN A 7 3.48 39.95 17.60
CA ASN A 7 3.15 39.61 16.21
C ASN A 7 4.30 38.87 15.50
N MET A 8 5.55 39.27 15.76
CA MET A 8 6.74 38.58 15.24
C MET A 8 6.86 37.15 15.79
N LEU A 9 6.61 36.97 17.09
CA LEU A 9 6.62 35.63 17.71
C LEU A 9 5.52 34.73 17.14
N LEU A 10 4.30 35.25 17.00
CA LEU A 10 3.18 34.55 16.36
C LEU A 10 3.50 34.16 14.91
N PHE A 11 4.13 35.07 14.15
CA PHE A 11 4.56 34.79 12.79
C PHE A 11 5.58 33.66 12.73
N LEU A 12 6.60 33.69 13.60
CA LEU A 12 7.63 32.64 13.66
C LEU A 12 7.04 31.27 14.06
N LEU A 13 6.14 31.24 15.03
CA LEU A 13 5.43 30.03 15.43
C LEU A 13 4.56 29.48 14.30
N SER A 14 3.83 30.36 13.60
CA SER A 14 3.02 29.98 12.45
C SER A 14 3.88 29.43 11.32
N LEU A 15 5.01 30.08 11.01
CA LEU A 15 5.94 29.63 9.98
C LEU A 15 6.52 28.26 10.32
N ALA A 16 7.00 28.06 11.56
CA ALA A 16 7.56 26.79 12.01
C ALA A 16 6.53 25.65 11.94
N LEU A 17 5.29 25.92 12.37
CA LEU A 17 4.21 24.92 12.31
C LEU A 17 3.89 24.54 10.86
N ASN A 18 3.79 25.51 9.95
CA ASN A 18 3.52 25.24 8.55
C ASN A 18 4.66 24.45 7.90
N VAL A 19 5.91 24.81 8.14
CA VAL A 19 7.08 24.06 7.65
C VAL A 19 7.07 22.62 8.18
N TYR A 20 6.76 22.42 9.46
CA TYR A 20 6.64 21.09 10.05
C TYR A 20 5.52 20.27 9.39
N LEU A 21 4.33 20.85 9.19
CA LEU A 21 3.19 20.14 8.61
C LEU A 21 3.45 19.77 7.13
N VAL A 22 3.99 20.70 6.35
CA VAL A 22 4.33 20.44 4.93
C VAL A 22 5.46 19.42 4.84
N GLY A 23 6.51 19.57 5.63
CA GLY A 23 7.61 18.60 5.68
C GLY A 23 7.13 17.20 6.04
N LYS A 24 6.28 17.07 7.08
CA LYS A 24 5.68 15.79 7.46
C LYS A 24 4.83 15.21 6.32
N SER A 25 4.03 16.03 5.63
CA SER A 25 3.19 15.58 4.52
C SER A 25 4.02 15.03 3.35
N ILE A 26 5.09 15.74 2.95
CA ILE A 26 5.99 15.30 1.88
C ILE A 26 6.69 13.99 2.26
N VAL A 27 7.19 13.91 3.49
CA VAL A 27 7.86 12.69 4.00
C VAL A 27 6.88 11.51 4.03
N MET A 28 5.66 11.72 4.51
CA MET A 28 4.63 10.68 4.54
C MET A 28 4.26 10.21 3.13
N LYS A 29 4.04 11.13 2.20
CA LYS A 29 3.78 10.78 0.79
C LYS A 29 4.91 9.90 0.22
N ASN A 30 6.16 10.31 0.40
CA ASN A 30 7.29 9.59 -0.17
C ASN A 30 7.51 8.21 0.47
N LEU A 31 7.15 8.03 1.74
CA LEU A 31 7.36 6.77 2.47
C LEU A 31 6.22 5.77 2.29
N PHE A 32 4.99 6.23 2.08
CA PHE A 32 3.80 5.38 2.14
C PHE A 32 2.99 5.33 0.83
N GLU A 33 3.15 6.30 -0.07
CA GLU A 33 2.45 6.31 -1.36
C GLU A 33 3.37 5.81 -2.49
N PRO A 34 2.83 5.04 -3.47
CA PRO A 34 3.58 4.72 -4.68
C PRO A 34 3.99 5.99 -5.43
N THR A 35 5.16 5.96 -6.07
CA THR A 35 5.51 6.96 -7.11
C THR A 35 4.72 6.70 -8.39
N ASP A 36 4.67 7.67 -9.29
CA ASP A 36 4.00 7.53 -10.60
C ASP A 36 4.55 6.32 -11.40
N GLU A 37 5.85 6.04 -11.30
CA GLU A 37 6.47 4.87 -11.94
C GLU A 37 6.07 3.55 -11.25
N GLU A 38 6.04 3.53 -9.91
CA GLU A 38 5.56 2.38 -9.14
C GLU A 38 4.08 2.09 -9.44
N GLU A 39 3.25 3.11 -9.63
CA GLU A 39 1.83 2.97 -9.97
C GLU A 39 1.60 2.34 -11.35
N ILE A 40 2.41 2.71 -12.36
CA ILE A 40 2.40 2.07 -13.68
C ILE A 40 2.74 0.58 -13.53
N ILE A 41 3.80 0.27 -12.78
CA ILE A 41 4.25 -1.11 -12.61
C ILE A 41 3.22 -1.93 -11.84
N LEU A 42 2.62 -1.37 -10.79
CA LEU A 42 1.55 -2.01 -10.04
C LEU A 42 0.35 -2.32 -10.95
N SER A 43 0.03 -1.44 -11.89
CA SER A 43 -1.02 -1.68 -12.89
C SER A 43 -0.68 -2.88 -13.79
N GLU A 44 0.56 -2.98 -14.26
CA GLU A 44 1.04 -4.16 -15.01
C GLU A 44 1.01 -5.44 -14.16
N MET A 45 1.38 -5.35 -12.88
CA MET A 45 1.35 -6.47 -11.94
C MET A 45 -0.08 -6.96 -11.68
N VAL A 46 -1.07 -6.07 -11.62
CA VAL A 46 -2.48 -6.45 -11.50
C VAL A 46 -2.92 -7.25 -12.72
N GLN A 47 -2.60 -6.78 -13.93
CA GLN A 47 -2.91 -7.53 -15.15
C GLN A 47 -2.25 -8.92 -15.13
N LYS A 48 -0.95 -8.99 -14.83
CA LYS A 48 -0.21 -10.25 -14.73
C LYS A 48 -0.77 -11.16 -13.64
N THR A 49 -1.30 -10.60 -12.55
CA THR A 49 -1.95 -11.36 -11.49
C THR A 49 -3.19 -12.04 -12.03
N ILE A 50 -4.08 -11.31 -12.70
CA ILE A 50 -5.32 -11.85 -13.27
C ILE A 50 -5.03 -12.92 -14.33
N GLU A 51 -3.95 -12.74 -15.10
CA GLU A 51 -3.52 -13.69 -16.13
C GLU A 51 -2.83 -14.95 -15.55
N SER A 52 -2.35 -14.90 -14.30
CA SER A 52 -1.61 -15.99 -13.66
C SER A 52 -2.45 -17.23 -13.39
N ASP A 53 -1.81 -18.39 -13.44
CA ASP A 53 -2.45 -19.66 -13.11
C ASP A 53 -2.88 -19.72 -11.64
N SER A 54 -2.10 -19.10 -10.75
CA SER A 54 -2.40 -19.06 -9.32
C SER A 54 -3.68 -18.27 -9.04
N TYR A 55 -3.90 -17.13 -9.72
CA TYR A 55 -5.16 -16.40 -9.62
C TYR A 55 -6.33 -17.18 -10.21
N LYS A 56 -6.18 -17.77 -11.40
CA LYS A 56 -7.26 -18.56 -12.03
C LYS A 56 -7.72 -19.70 -11.13
N ARG A 57 -6.79 -20.47 -10.57
CA ARG A 57 -7.08 -21.54 -9.60
C ARG A 57 -7.73 -21.04 -8.31
N LEU A 58 -7.38 -19.83 -7.87
CA LEU A 58 -7.99 -19.19 -6.72
C LEU A 58 -9.44 -18.77 -7.03
N ALA A 59 -9.66 -18.08 -8.15
CA ALA A 59 -10.95 -17.57 -8.58
C ALA A 59 -11.96 -18.70 -8.90
N GLU A 60 -11.49 -19.89 -9.26
CA GLU A 60 -12.34 -21.10 -9.40
C GLU A 60 -12.87 -21.62 -8.06
N LYS A 61 -12.17 -21.35 -6.95
CA LYS A 61 -12.46 -21.93 -5.63
C LYS A 61 -13.07 -20.93 -4.66
N GLU A 62 -12.76 -19.65 -4.83
CA GLU A 62 -13.16 -18.58 -3.93
C GLU A 62 -13.66 -17.37 -4.70
N GLU A 63 -14.71 -16.75 -4.16
CA GLU A 63 -15.22 -15.49 -4.69
C GLU A 63 -14.26 -14.35 -4.38
N VAL A 64 -13.68 -13.77 -5.43
CA VAL A 64 -12.81 -12.59 -5.33
C VAL A 64 -13.68 -11.35 -5.16
N ILE A 65 -13.48 -10.63 -4.05
CA ILE A 65 -14.23 -9.42 -3.68
C ILE A 65 -13.51 -8.17 -4.20
N ALA A 66 -12.18 -8.15 -4.06
CA ALA A 66 -11.38 -6.98 -4.39
C ALA A 66 -9.96 -7.37 -4.79
N ILE A 67 -9.36 -6.54 -5.64
CA ILE A 67 -7.94 -6.57 -5.93
C ILE A 67 -7.41 -5.18 -5.60
N LYS A 68 -6.35 -5.12 -4.79
CA LYS A 68 -5.69 -3.87 -4.38
C LYS A 68 -4.20 -3.98 -4.56
N THR A 69 -3.56 -2.87 -4.87
CA THR A 69 -2.11 -2.74 -4.95
C THR A 69 -1.57 -2.20 -3.64
N ASP A 70 -0.40 -2.66 -3.23
CA ASP A 70 0.26 -2.17 -2.03
C ASP A 70 1.76 -1.96 -2.28
N VAL A 71 2.33 -0.99 -1.58
CA VAL A 71 3.76 -0.69 -1.60
C VAL A 71 4.29 -0.65 -0.19
N ASN A 72 5.22 -1.55 0.11
CA ASN A 72 5.91 -1.55 1.38
C ASN A 72 7.37 -1.10 1.20
N LYS A 73 7.59 0.22 1.28
CA LYS A 73 8.94 0.82 1.14
C LYS A 73 9.89 0.51 2.30
N PHE A 74 9.39 -0.09 3.38
CA PHE A 74 10.20 -0.56 4.51
C PHE A 74 10.59 -2.03 4.37
N LYS A 75 9.99 -2.77 3.44
CA LYS A 75 10.37 -4.14 3.10
C LYS A 75 11.72 -4.07 2.40
N GLY A 76 12.74 -4.66 3.00
CA GLY A 76 14.08 -4.71 2.40
C GLY A 76 14.06 -5.48 1.08
N GLY A 77 14.63 -4.90 0.03
CA GLY A 77 14.69 -5.51 -1.30
C GLY A 77 14.78 -4.45 -2.39
N VAL A 78 15.46 -4.78 -3.49
CA VAL A 78 15.39 -3.98 -4.72
C VAL A 78 14.07 -4.32 -5.43
N PHE A 79 13.53 -3.40 -6.20
CA PHE A 79 12.44 -3.63 -7.15
C PHE A 79 12.47 -5.04 -7.78
N PRO A 80 11.33 -5.76 -7.89
CA PRO A 80 9.95 -5.36 -7.57
C PRO A 80 9.45 -5.84 -6.19
N TYR A 81 10.34 -6.27 -5.28
CA TYR A 81 9.94 -6.98 -4.06
C TYR A 81 9.25 -6.12 -2.98
N ASN A 82 9.22 -4.79 -3.17
CA ASN A 82 8.46 -3.84 -2.35
C ASN A 82 7.03 -3.61 -2.87
N LEU A 83 6.67 -4.16 -4.04
CA LEU A 83 5.36 -4.03 -4.67
C LEU A 83 4.58 -5.34 -4.52
N GLU A 84 3.28 -5.23 -4.25
CA GLU A 84 2.43 -6.38 -4.01
C GLU A 84 1.01 -6.16 -4.54
N VAL A 85 0.37 -7.24 -5.01
CA VAL A 85 -1.04 -7.25 -5.39
C VAL A 85 -1.80 -8.13 -4.41
N ASN A 86 -2.76 -7.55 -3.72
CA ASN A 86 -3.58 -8.20 -2.73
C ASN A 86 -4.93 -8.57 -3.33
N VAL A 87 -5.23 -9.87 -3.38
CA VAL A 87 -6.50 -10.41 -3.86
C VAL A 87 -7.32 -10.86 -2.66
N SER A 88 -8.34 -10.09 -2.31
CA SER A 88 -9.22 -10.36 -1.17
C SER A 88 -10.41 -11.21 -1.58
N THR A 89 -10.64 -12.28 -0.82
CA THR A 89 -11.82 -13.14 -0.90
C THR A 89 -12.65 -13.01 0.38
N LYS A 90 -13.79 -13.71 0.43
CA LYS A 90 -14.60 -13.85 1.65
C LYS A 90 -13.86 -14.53 2.81
N LYS A 91 -12.80 -15.29 2.52
CA LYS A 91 -12.07 -16.04 3.55
C LYS A 91 -10.77 -15.34 3.94
N GLN A 92 -9.97 -14.99 2.93
CA GLN A 92 -8.61 -14.51 3.15
C GLN A 92 -8.18 -13.53 2.06
N THR A 93 -7.14 -12.75 2.37
CA THR A 93 -6.44 -11.93 1.39
C THR A 93 -5.17 -12.64 0.98
N TYR A 94 -5.07 -12.96 -0.30
CA TYR A 94 -3.91 -13.58 -0.89
C TYR A 94 -2.98 -12.50 -1.42
N HIS A 95 -1.71 -12.64 -1.08
CA HIS A 95 -0.66 -11.73 -1.45
C HIS A 95 0.03 -12.26 -2.70
N PHE A 96 0.07 -11.48 -3.78
CA PHE A 96 0.71 -11.82 -5.04
C PHE A 96 1.95 -10.97 -5.26
N SER A 97 3.06 -11.62 -5.61
CA SER A 97 4.32 -10.96 -5.92
C SER A 97 4.97 -11.55 -7.18
N CYS A 98 5.93 -10.84 -7.75
CA CYS A 98 6.69 -11.33 -8.89
C CYS A 98 7.51 -12.57 -8.51
N HIS A 99 7.38 -13.64 -9.30
CA HIS A 99 8.12 -14.88 -9.11
C HIS A 99 9.64 -14.68 -9.30
N ASP A 100 10.03 -13.80 -10.24
CA ASP A 100 11.42 -13.52 -10.58
C ASP A 100 11.71 -12.01 -10.70
N LYS A 101 12.98 -11.66 -10.84
CA LYS A 101 13.45 -10.27 -10.99
C LYS A 101 12.92 -9.56 -12.24
N LYS A 102 12.43 -10.31 -13.24
CA LYS A 102 11.86 -9.76 -14.49
C LYS A 102 10.34 -9.68 -14.42
N CYS A 103 9.72 -10.08 -13.31
CA CYS A 103 8.29 -10.24 -13.15
C CYS A 103 7.64 -10.95 -14.36
N SER A 104 8.23 -12.07 -14.78
CA SER A 104 7.69 -12.86 -15.89
C SER A 104 6.27 -13.33 -15.58
N THR A 105 6.03 -13.75 -14.34
CA THR A 105 4.76 -14.24 -13.81
C THR A 105 4.54 -13.77 -12.37
N MET A 106 3.27 -13.72 -11.97
CA MET A 106 2.83 -13.43 -10.61
C MET A 106 2.44 -14.73 -9.91
N ASP A 107 2.80 -14.86 -8.64
CA ASP A 107 2.45 -16.03 -7.83
C ASP A 107 2.10 -15.61 -6.39
N ILE A 108 1.41 -16.49 -5.67
CA ILE A 108 1.00 -16.28 -4.29
C ILE A 108 2.25 -16.33 -3.39
N SER A 109 2.60 -15.20 -2.80
CA SER A 109 3.71 -15.04 -1.84
C SER A 109 3.29 -15.41 -0.42
N GLY A 110 2.00 -15.34 -0.13
CA GLY A 110 1.43 -15.61 1.19
C GLY A 110 -0.06 -15.27 1.25
N TRP A 111 -0.61 -15.33 2.45
CA TRP A 111 -2.00 -14.95 2.71
C TRP A 111 -2.15 -14.39 4.12
N SER A 112 -3.21 -13.62 4.33
CA SER A 112 -3.63 -13.06 5.61
C SER A 112 -5.14 -13.20 5.77
N TYR A 113 -5.63 -13.16 7.01
CA TYR A 113 -7.07 -13.21 7.27
C TYR A 113 -7.78 -12.02 6.61
N SER A 114 -8.93 -12.28 5.99
CA SER A 114 -9.74 -11.20 5.40
C SER A 114 -10.34 -10.36 6.52
N ILE A 115 -10.25 -9.04 6.41
CA ILE A 115 -11.01 -8.13 7.28
C ILE A 115 -12.51 -8.13 6.95
N TYR A 116 -12.92 -8.72 5.80
CA TYR A 116 -14.32 -9.04 5.50
C TYR A 116 -14.73 -10.31 6.24
N GLN A 117 -14.62 -10.25 7.55
CA GLN A 117 -15.26 -11.20 8.42
C GLN A 117 -16.52 -10.51 8.97
N ASP A 118 -17.68 -10.95 8.49
CA ASP A 118 -18.90 -10.97 9.30
C ASP A 118 -18.73 -11.99 10.46
N GLU A 119 -17.54 -12.06 11.09
CA GLU A 119 -17.40 -12.83 12.32
C GLU A 119 -18.11 -12.01 13.39
N GLU A 120 -19.19 -12.58 13.93
CA GLU A 120 -19.78 -12.09 15.16
C GLU A 120 -18.65 -11.90 16.18
N PRO A 121 -18.61 -10.76 16.89
CA PRO A 121 -17.60 -10.53 17.91
C PRO A 121 -17.55 -11.74 18.82
N ARG A 122 -16.38 -12.40 18.92
CA ARG A 122 -16.17 -13.40 19.95
C ARG A 122 -16.17 -12.65 21.28
N LEU A 123 -17.33 -12.60 21.91
CA LEU A 123 -17.47 -12.14 23.29
C LEU A 123 -16.52 -12.98 24.17
N PRO A 124 -15.92 -12.34 25.19
CA PRO A 124 -14.85 -12.93 26.00
C PRO A 124 -15.26 -14.22 26.74
#